data_AF-A0A846W4F8-F1
#
_entry.id   AF-A0A846W4F8-F1
#
_cell.length_a   1.000
_cell.length_b   1.000
_cell.length_c   1.000
_cell.angle_alpha   90.00
_cell.angle_beta   90.00
_cell.angle_gamma   90.00
#
_symmetry.space_group_name_H-M   'P 1'
#
loop_
_entity.id
_entity.type
_entity.pdbx_description
1 polymer ?
#
loop_
_entity_poly.entity_id
_entity_poly.type
_entity_poly.pdbx_seq_one_letter_code
_entity_poly.pdbx_strand_id
1 'polypeptide(L)'
;MPALLIRVTPAPRESVWVWALSVTTVAGLRYALLIASGRRRLVEMSFWVFTYVFLGLAPLVQMRTEQVPDTTKGADPTLNATAMTIVAVGIVAFLAGLVVVGRRDTADAAAPVAREVDRRRALLLGGAGLLSATYYVAAVGLPTLFSSRDDLVQAVAARWQEPIAAVMVAGAQMPVLVAFVALVKVYQRAPDRFVLGVLILDGIVLAVVLNPIANARYTAGTAALAVAALFGLFATPTRFRLVAVSAVAALVVLFPMLDLFRYSASGELKTAGPLDSLVSPDYDSFAQINNTALYVQREGSTYGQQAAGVVLFWVPRKLWADKPTDTGILLADFRGYTFKNLSAPLWGELYINGTWPALVLGMGALGALARRADARIDATLRRTRSPGVLACILPFYLIILLRGSLLQAMSSLLVILVCSVFVLDWRKERADAFVG
;
A
#
# COMPACT_ATOMS: atom_id res chain seq x y z
N MET A 1 4.94 -23.13 6.08
CA MET A 1 3.54 -22.67 6.23
C MET A 1 2.59 -23.34 5.23
N PRO A 2 2.84 -23.39 3.89
CA PRO A 2 1.88 -24.00 2.96
C PRO A 2 1.55 -25.47 3.25
N ALA A 3 2.57 -26.29 3.58
CA ALA A 3 2.36 -27.68 3.99
C ALA A 3 1.51 -27.83 5.26
N LEU A 4 1.64 -26.89 6.21
CA LEU A 4 0.80 -26.87 7.41
C LEU A 4 -0.65 -26.56 7.04
N LEU A 5 -0.88 -25.54 6.22
CA LEU A 5 -2.22 -25.17 5.73
C LEU A 5 -2.89 -26.35 5.01
N ILE A 6 -2.15 -27.06 4.14
CA ILE A 6 -2.61 -28.26 3.44
C ILE A 6 -3.03 -29.37 4.41
N ARG A 7 -2.32 -29.50 5.54
CA ARG A 7 -2.60 -30.53 6.54
C ARG A 7 -3.83 -30.19 7.41
N VAL A 8 -4.07 -28.91 7.69
CA VAL A 8 -5.14 -28.46 8.60
C VAL A 8 -6.43 -28.04 7.90
N THR A 9 -6.42 -27.89 6.58
CA THR A 9 -7.60 -27.60 5.77
C THR A 9 -8.13 -28.87 5.11
N PRO A 10 -9.45 -28.98 4.85
CA PRO A 10 -10.02 -30.14 4.17
C PRO A 10 -9.47 -30.29 2.74
N ALA A 11 -9.59 -31.49 2.18
CA ALA A 11 -9.31 -31.71 0.76
C ALA A 11 -10.52 -31.19 -0.05
N PRO A 12 -10.32 -30.17 -0.92
CA PRO A 12 -11.42 -29.61 -1.70
C PRO A 12 -11.78 -30.53 -2.87
N ARG A 13 -12.97 -30.31 -3.44
CA ARG A 13 -13.49 -31.10 -4.58
C ARG A 13 -12.69 -30.86 -5.87
N GLU A 14 -12.31 -29.62 -6.11
CA GLU A 14 -11.58 -29.22 -7.32
C GLU A 14 -10.08 -29.10 -7.06
N SER A 15 -9.24 -29.33 -8.07
CA SER A 15 -7.78 -29.23 -7.97
C SER A 15 -7.23 -27.82 -8.22
N VAL A 16 -8.09 -26.80 -8.36
CA VAL A 16 -7.67 -25.43 -8.71
C VAL A 16 -6.78 -24.80 -7.64
N TRP A 17 -6.89 -25.23 -6.37
CA TRP A 17 -6.01 -24.80 -5.27
C TRP A 17 -4.51 -25.10 -5.51
N VAL A 18 -4.17 -26.02 -6.42
CA VAL A 18 -2.77 -26.29 -6.81
C VAL A 18 -2.13 -25.06 -7.48
N TRP A 19 -2.91 -24.25 -8.19
CA TRP A 19 -2.45 -22.97 -8.72
C TRP A 19 -2.12 -21.98 -7.60
N ALA A 20 -2.98 -21.88 -6.59
CA ALA A 20 -2.75 -21.08 -5.39
C ALA A 20 -1.48 -21.54 -4.64
N LEU A 21 -1.28 -22.86 -4.53
CA LEU A 21 -0.08 -23.44 -3.95
C LEU A 21 1.18 -23.06 -4.74
N SER A 22 1.11 -23.09 -6.07
CA SER A 22 2.22 -22.72 -6.95
C SER A 22 2.60 -21.24 -6.77
N VAL A 23 1.61 -20.34 -6.81
CA VAL A 23 1.79 -18.90 -6.55
C VAL A 23 2.39 -18.67 -5.16
N THR A 24 1.84 -19.32 -4.13
CA THR A 24 2.33 -19.24 -2.75
C THR A 24 3.79 -19.71 -2.64
N THR A 25 4.14 -20.79 -3.34
CA THR A 25 5.48 -21.37 -3.32
C THR A 25 6.49 -20.46 -4.01
N VAL A 26 6.15 -19.92 -5.18
CA VAL A 26 7.00 -18.97 -5.91
C VAL A 26 7.20 -17.68 -5.12
N ALA A 27 6.13 -17.08 -4.61
CA ALA A 27 6.21 -15.86 -3.81
C ALA A 27 6.97 -16.09 -2.49
N GLY A 28 6.70 -17.21 -1.81
CA GLY A 28 7.36 -17.59 -0.55
C GLY A 28 8.85 -17.87 -0.74
N LEU A 29 9.23 -18.61 -1.79
CA LEU A 29 10.63 -18.88 -2.13
C LEU A 29 11.35 -17.57 -2.45
N ARG A 30 10.76 -16.71 -3.26
CA ARG A 30 11.37 -15.42 -3.61
C ARG A 30 11.54 -14.51 -2.40
N TYR A 31 10.56 -14.48 -1.50
CA TYR A 31 10.64 -13.74 -0.25
C TYR A 31 11.71 -14.31 0.68
N ALA A 32 11.81 -15.63 0.81
CA ALA A 32 12.85 -16.29 1.58
C ALA A 32 14.25 -16.02 1.03
N LEU A 33 14.42 -16.06 -0.30
CA LEU A 33 15.68 -15.70 -0.96
C LEU A 33 16.04 -14.23 -0.72
N LEU A 34 15.06 -13.34 -0.71
CA LEU A 34 15.28 -11.93 -0.39
C LEU A 34 15.82 -11.78 1.05
N ILE A 35 15.18 -12.40 2.03
CA ILE A 35 15.59 -12.41 3.44
C ILE A 35 17.01 -13.01 3.58
N ALA A 36 17.26 -14.15 2.94
CA ALA A 36 18.55 -14.84 2.98
C ALA A 36 19.68 -13.97 2.37
N SER A 37 19.41 -13.30 1.25
CA SER A 37 20.41 -12.48 0.53
C SER A 37 21.00 -11.32 1.34
N GLY A 38 20.32 -10.89 2.41
CA GLY A 38 20.77 -9.77 3.25
C GLY A 38 20.74 -8.40 2.57
N ARG A 39 20.22 -8.31 1.34
CA ARG A 39 20.04 -7.03 0.62
C ARG A 39 18.77 -6.34 1.13
N ARG A 40 18.88 -5.07 1.50
CA ARG A 40 17.78 -4.26 2.06
C ARG A 40 16.88 -3.74 0.93
N ARG A 41 16.07 -4.62 0.35
CA ARG A 41 15.13 -4.29 -0.73
C ARG A 41 13.73 -4.12 -0.17
N LEU A 42 13.41 -2.89 0.26
CA LEU A 42 12.16 -2.54 0.92
C LEU A 42 10.95 -2.63 -0.02
N VAL A 43 11.11 -2.24 -1.28
CA VAL A 43 10.02 -2.26 -2.27
C VAL A 43 9.72 -3.70 -2.68
N GLU A 44 10.74 -4.49 -3.00
CA GLU A 44 10.56 -5.94 -3.21
C GLU A 44 9.98 -6.63 -1.97
N MET A 45 10.40 -6.27 -0.75
CA MET A 45 9.84 -6.84 0.48
C MET A 45 8.32 -6.61 0.56
N SER A 46 7.86 -5.37 0.35
CA SER A 46 6.43 -5.04 0.36
C SER A 46 5.64 -5.75 -0.74
N PHE A 47 6.19 -5.86 -1.96
CA PHE A 47 5.55 -6.57 -3.05
C PHE A 47 5.37 -8.07 -2.75
N TRP A 48 6.43 -8.72 -2.27
CA TRP A 48 6.40 -10.16 -2.03
C TRP A 48 5.63 -10.53 -0.78
N VAL A 49 5.66 -9.72 0.28
CA VAL A 49 4.83 -9.98 1.47
C VAL A 49 3.34 -9.86 1.11
N PHE A 50 2.96 -8.84 0.32
CA PHE A 50 1.60 -8.72 -0.19
C PHE A 50 1.21 -9.92 -1.04
N THR A 51 2.02 -10.25 -2.06
CA THR A 51 1.74 -11.35 -3.00
C THR A 51 1.63 -12.68 -2.26
N TYR A 52 2.54 -12.96 -1.32
CA TYR A 52 2.56 -14.20 -0.56
C TYR A 52 1.32 -14.33 0.33
N VAL A 53 0.93 -13.28 1.05
CA VAL A 53 -0.20 -13.34 1.99
C VAL A 53 -1.55 -13.24 1.27
N PHE A 54 -1.76 -12.19 0.47
CA PHE A 54 -3.08 -11.84 -0.09
C PHE A 54 -3.41 -12.58 -1.38
N LEU A 55 -2.40 -12.93 -2.19
CA LEU A 55 -2.59 -13.62 -3.48
C LEU A 55 -2.09 -15.07 -3.47
N GLY A 56 -1.46 -15.51 -2.39
CA GLY A 56 -1.00 -16.88 -2.19
C GLY A 56 -1.75 -17.59 -1.07
N LEU A 57 -1.44 -17.25 0.19
CA LEU A 57 -1.96 -17.92 1.38
C LEU A 57 -3.47 -17.78 1.53
N ALA A 58 -4.01 -16.57 1.39
CA ALA A 58 -5.43 -16.31 1.49
C ALA A 58 -6.25 -17.14 0.49
N PRO A 59 -5.99 -17.07 -0.84
CA PRO A 59 -6.73 -17.89 -1.79
C PRO A 59 -6.45 -19.39 -1.65
N LEU A 60 -5.27 -19.80 -1.19
CA LEU A 60 -5.00 -21.20 -0.88
C LEU A 60 -5.94 -21.72 0.22
N VAL A 61 -6.14 -20.95 1.30
CA VAL A 61 -7.10 -21.31 2.36
C VAL A 61 -8.52 -21.26 1.83
N GLN A 62 -8.93 -20.16 1.20
CA GLN A 62 -10.28 -19.95 0.66
C GLN A 62 -10.71 -21.07 -0.30
N MET A 63 -9.84 -21.47 -1.25
CA MET A 63 -10.14 -22.57 -2.19
C MET A 63 -10.18 -23.94 -1.50
N ARG A 64 -9.37 -24.16 -0.46
CA ARG A 64 -9.34 -25.45 0.24
C ARG A 64 -10.50 -25.61 1.22
N THR A 65 -10.95 -24.52 1.84
CA THR A 65 -12.13 -24.52 2.71
C THR A 65 -13.43 -24.36 1.92
N GLU A 66 -13.36 -24.08 0.62
CA GLU A 66 -14.50 -23.75 -0.25
C GLU A 66 -15.29 -22.54 0.30
N GLN A 67 -14.58 -21.61 0.95
CA GLN A 67 -15.15 -20.40 1.50
C GLN A 67 -14.63 -19.17 0.76
N VAL A 68 -15.52 -18.20 0.56
CA VAL A 68 -15.20 -16.89 0.01
C VAL A 68 -15.49 -15.83 1.08
N PRO A 69 -14.79 -14.67 1.05
CA PRO A 69 -15.10 -13.59 1.97
C PRO A 69 -16.57 -13.17 1.89
N ASP A 70 -17.16 -12.84 3.04
CA ASP A 70 -18.59 -12.51 3.17
C ASP A 70 -19.01 -11.31 2.29
N THR A 71 -18.07 -10.41 2.01
CA THR A 71 -18.28 -9.23 1.15
C THR A 71 -18.25 -9.57 -0.35
N THR A 72 -17.83 -10.78 -0.72
CA THR A 72 -17.69 -11.25 -2.11
C THR A 72 -18.32 -12.63 -2.31
N LYS A 73 -19.45 -12.93 -1.67
CA LYS A 73 -20.15 -14.23 -1.76
C LYS A 73 -20.47 -14.68 -3.19
N GLY A 74 -20.55 -13.75 -4.12
CA GLY A 74 -20.78 -14.06 -5.52
C GLY A 74 -19.53 -14.49 -6.29
N ALA A 75 -18.30 -14.48 -5.75
CA ALA A 75 -17.12 -14.83 -6.55
C ALA A 75 -17.29 -16.21 -7.24
N ASP A 76 -17.02 -16.29 -8.54
CA ASP A 76 -17.34 -17.46 -9.37
C ASP A 76 -16.21 -18.49 -9.29
N PRO A 77 -16.40 -19.67 -8.67
CA PRO A 77 -15.32 -20.65 -8.52
C PRO A 77 -14.73 -21.13 -9.85
N THR A 78 -15.52 -21.11 -10.94
CA THR A 78 -15.08 -21.57 -12.27
C THR A 78 -13.99 -20.67 -12.86
N LEU A 79 -13.91 -19.41 -12.42
CA LEU A 79 -12.91 -18.44 -12.86
C LEU A 79 -11.65 -18.42 -11.99
N ASN A 80 -11.56 -19.26 -10.96
CA ASN A 80 -10.41 -19.30 -10.06
C ASN A 80 -9.09 -19.61 -10.79
N ALA A 81 -9.11 -20.50 -11.80
CA ALA A 81 -7.94 -20.80 -12.61
C ALA A 81 -7.50 -19.60 -13.47
N THR A 82 -8.47 -18.88 -14.07
CA THR A 82 -8.21 -17.65 -14.83
C THR A 82 -7.62 -16.56 -13.94
N ALA A 83 -8.20 -16.34 -12.77
CA ALA A 83 -7.72 -15.37 -11.79
C ALA A 83 -6.29 -15.71 -11.32
N MET A 84 -5.98 -16.98 -11.07
CA MET A 84 -4.62 -17.42 -10.73
C MET A 84 -3.63 -17.25 -11.90
N THR A 85 -4.10 -17.42 -13.14
CA THR A 85 -3.28 -17.16 -14.32
C THR A 85 -2.92 -15.68 -14.43
N ILE A 86 -3.88 -14.78 -14.19
CA ILE A 86 -3.63 -13.33 -14.09
C ILE A 86 -2.56 -13.04 -13.03
N VAL A 87 -2.67 -13.64 -11.84
CA VAL A 87 -1.67 -13.49 -10.77
C VAL A 87 -0.28 -13.96 -11.21
N ALA A 88 -0.20 -15.18 -11.78
CA ALA A 88 1.05 -15.79 -12.22
C ALA A 88 1.73 -14.97 -13.33
N VAL A 89 0.98 -14.51 -14.33
CA VAL A 89 1.52 -13.65 -15.40
C VAL A 89 2.05 -12.33 -14.83
N GLY A 90 1.33 -11.71 -13.89
CA GLY A 90 1.81 -10.50 -13.21
C GLY A 90 3.11 -10.74 -12.42
N ILE A 91 3.24 -11.88 -11.75
CA ILE A 91 4.48 -12.28 -11.06
C ILE A 91 5.64 -12.42 -12.04
N VAL A 92 5.43 -13.13 -13.16
CA VAL A 92 6.47 -13.32 -14.19
C VAL A 92 6.89 -11.99 -14.80
N ALA A 93 5.93 -11.12 -15.13
CA ALA A 93 6.21 -9.78 -15.66
C ALA A 93 7.00 -8.92 -14.66
N PHE A 94 6.62 -8.90 -13.39
CA PHE A 94 7.35 -8.20 -12.34
C PHE A 94 8.78 -8.71 -12.19
N LEU A 95 8.98 -10.04 -12.18
CA LEU A 95 10.31 -10.66 -12.15
C LEU A 95 11.15 -10.27 -13.37
N ALA A 96 10.55 -10.26 -14.57
CA ALA A 96 11.23 -9.81 -15.79
C ALA A 96 11.70 -8.35 -15.64
N GLY A 97 10.86 -7.46 -15.11
CA GLY A 97 11.21 -6.06 -14.82
C GLY A 97 12.42 -5.93 -13.87
N LEU A 98 12.46 -6.74 -12.80
CA LEU A 98 13.59 -6.78 -11.87
C LEU A 98 14.90 -7.20 -12.55
N VAL A 99 14.85 -8.15 -13.48
CA VAL A 99 16.02 -8.68 -14.19
C VAL A 99 16.54 -7.68 -15.22
N VAL A 100 15.64 -7.07 -16.01
CA VAL A 100 16.00 -6.10 -17.07
C VAL A 100 16.81 -4.93 -16.50
N VAL A 101 16.36 -4.36 -15.38
CA VAL A 101 17.10 -3.28 -14.70
C VAL A 101 18.29 -3.82 -13.92
N GLY A 102 18.16 -4.98 -13.28
CA GLY A 102 19.20 -5.54 -12.43
C GLY A 102 20.51 -5.86 -13.15
N ARG A 103 20.46 -6.08 -14.48
CA ARG A 103 21.64 -6.23 -15.35
C ARG A 103 22.33 -4.89 -15.68
N ARG A 104 21.61 -3.77 -15.61
CA ARG A 104 22.10 -2.42 -15.92
C ARG A 104 22.68 -1.73 -14.68
N ASP A 105 22.05 -1.91 -13.52
CA ASP A 105 22.49 -1.29 -12.25
C ASP A 105 23.88 -1.74 -11.77
N THR A 106 24.42 -2.86 -12.26
CA THR A 106 25.79 -3.28 -11.95
C THR A 106 26.85 -2.43 -12.67
N ALA A 107 26.47 -1.68 -13.71
CA ALA A 107 27.37 -0.81 -14.46
C ALA A 107 27.42 0.63 -13.91
N ASP A 108 26.30 1.15 -13.39
CA ASP A 108 26.19 2.52 -12.86
C ASP A 108 26.30 2.56 -11.31
N ALA A 109 27.49 2.28 -10.79
CA ALA A 109 27.77 2.22 -9.34
C ALA A 109 27.98 3.60 -8.68
N ALA A 110 27.30 4.66 -9.16
CA ALA A 110 27.32 5.99 -8.56
C ALA A 110 25.90 6.49 -8.30
N ALA A 111 25.10 5.75 -7.53
CA ALA A 111 23.80 6.24 -7.11
C ALA A 111 23.95 7.50 -6.24
N PRO A 112 23.30 8.63 -6.57
CA PRO A 112 23.39 9.86 -5.78
C PRO A 112 22.85 9.62 -4.38
N VAL A 113 23.54 10.16 -3.38
CA VAL A 113 23.08 10.15 -1.98
C VAL A 113 21.72 10.83 -1.93
N ALA A 114 20.80 10.28 -1.11
CA ALA A 114 19.50 10.92 -0.88
C ALA A 114 19.68 12.41 -0.59
N ARG A 115 18.94 13.24 -1.35
CA ARG A 115 19.05 14.69 -1.22
C ARG A 115 18.74 15.13 0.20
N GLU A 116 19.39 16.21 0.58
CA GLU A 116 19.23 16.82 1.87
C GLU A 116 17.88 17.50 2.02
N VAL A 117 17.43 17.67 3.27
CA VAL A 117 16.17 18.33 3.59
C VAL A 117 16.46 19.79 3.94
N ASP A 118 15.77 20.72 3.28
CA ASP A 118 15.86 22.14 3.61
C ASP A 118 15.05 22.47 4.87
N ARG A 119 15.71 23.07 5.87
CA ARG A 119 15.09 23.42 7.16
C ARG A 119 13.87 24.32 7.02
N ARG A 120 13.92 25.35 6.15
CA ARG A 120 12.82 26.30 5.99
C ARG A 120 11.62 25.61 5.34
N ARG A 121 11.86 24.79 4.31
CA ARG A 121 10.80 24.05 3.62
C ARG A 121 10.17 22.98 4.51
N ALA A 122 10.96 22.29 5.34
CA ALA A 122 10.42 21.36 6.33
C ALA A 122 9.51 22.05 7.35
N LEU A 123 9.91 23.22 7.87
CA LEU A 123 9.09 24.02 8.79
C LEU A 123 7.83 24.58 8.12
N LEU A 124 7.93 25.06 6.87
CA LEU A 124 6.77 25.53 6.10
C LEU A 124 5.78 24.40 5.84
N LEU A 125 6.27 23.21 5.49
CA LEU A 125 5.41 22.04 5.31
C LEU A 125 4.76 21.62 6.64
N GLY A 126 5.51 21.60 7.75
CA GLY A 126 4.96 21.31 9.07
C GLY A 126 3.86 22.29 9.47
N GLY A 127 4.09 23.59 9.29
CA GLY A 127 3.06 24.61 9.54
C GLY A 127 1.82 24.42 8.65
N ALA A 128 2.00 24.23 7.34
CA ALA A 128 0.89 24.01 6.41
C ALA A 128 0.12 22.70 6.70
N GLY A 129 0.83 21.62 7.05
CA GLY A 129 0.25 20.34 7.43
C GLY A 129 -0.58 20.45 8.71
N LEU A 130 -0.05 21.10 9.74
CA LEU A 130 -0.77 21.36 10.99
C LEU A 130 -2.04 22.20 10.78
N LEU A 131 -1.97 23.24 9.94
CA LEU A 131 -3.14 24.05 9.58
C LEU A 131 -4.19 23.23 8.84
N SER A 132 -3.78 22.43 7.85
CA SER A 132 -4.68 21.55 7.10
C SER A 132 -5.33 20.49 7.99
N ALA A 133 -4.55 19.87 8.88
CA ALA A 133 -5.03 18.89 9.84
C ALA A 133 -6.01 19.52 10.85
N THR A 134 -5.74 20.73 11.33
CA THR A 134 -6.62 21.46 12.24
C THR A 134 -7.95 21.82 11.56
N TYR A 135 -7.91 22.28 10.30
CA TYR A 135 -9.12 22.51 9.51
C TYR A 135 -9.94 21.23 9.35
N TYR A 136 -9.29 20.10 9.02
CA TYR A 136 -9.95 18.81 8.89
C TYR A 136 -10.61 18.35 10.19
N VAL A 137 -9.88 18.42 11.31
CA VAL A 137 -10.40 18.08 12.66
C VAL A 137 -11.56 18.99 13.04
N ALA A 138 -11.48 20.29 12.75
CA ALA A 138 -12.56 21.24 13.02
C ALA A 138 -13.81 20.96 12.17
N ALA A 139 -13.63 20.52 10.92
CA ALA A 139 -14.73 20.25 9.99
C ALA A 139 -15.44 18.92 10.25
N VAL A 140 -14.71 17.89 10.71
CA VAL A 140 -15.22 16.53 10.93
C VAL A 140 -15.54 16.26 12.41
N GLY A 141 -14.98 17.05 13.31
CA GLY A 141 -15.10 16.91 14.77
C GLY A 141 -13.96 16.10 15.36
N LEU A 142 -13.45 16.50 16.54
CA LEU A 142 -12.44 15.71 17.25
C LEU A 142 -12.97 14.34 17.72
N PRO A 143 -14.20 14.21 18.26
CA PRO A 143 -14.69 12.92 18.74
C PRO A 143 -14.79 11.83 17.66
N THR A 144 -15.06 12.21 16.41
CA THR A 144 -15.20 11.27 15.28
C THR A 144 -13.87 10.64 14.85
N LEU A 145 -12.73 11.23 15.23
CA LEU A 145 -11.40 10.66 15.01
C LEU A 145 -11.04 9.55 16.02
N PHE A 146 -11.86 9.41 17.07
CA PHE A 146 -11.74 8.37 18.08
C PHE A 146 -12.96 7.44 18.11
N SER A 147 -13.91 7.63 17.20
CA SER A 147 -15.06 6.74 16.99
C SER A 147 -14.76 5.66 15.94
N SER A 148 -15.79 4.96 15.47
CA SER A 148 -15.60 3.93 14.46
C SER A 148 -15.16 4.51 13.12
N ARG A 149 -14.50 3.69 12.30
CA ARG A 149 -14.15 4.04 10.91
C ARG A 149 -15.38 4.45 10.10
N ASP A 150 -16.51 3.80 10.32
CA ASP A 150 -17.72 4.07 9.54
C ASP A 150 -18.30 5.45 9.90
N ASP A 151 -18.25 5.82 11.19
CA ASP A 151 -18.63 7.18 11.63
C ASP A 151 -17.74 8.24 10.99
N LEU A 152 -16.41 8.00 10.91
CA LEU A 152 -15.48 8.93 10.26
C LEU A 152 -15.78 9.06 8.76
N VAL A 153 -16.02 7.94 8.07
CA VAL A 153 -16.37 7.94 6.64
C VAL A 153 -17.66 8.71 6.40
N GLN A 154 -18.68 8.52 7.24
CA GLN A 154 -19.95 9.25 7.15
C GLN A 154 -19.78 10.74 7.42
N ALA A 155 -19.00 11.12 8.45
CA ALA A 155 -18.76 12.52 8.78
C ALA A 155 -17.99 13.26 7.66
N VAL A 156 -17.02 12.59 7.04
CA VAL A 156 -16.31 13.12 5.85
C VAL A 156 -17.27 13.28 4.67
N ALA A 157 -18.08 12.25 4.37
CA ALA A 157 -19.03 12.28 3.26
C ALA A 157 -20.15 13.32 3.44
N ALA A 158 -20.53 13.61 4.68
CA ALA A 158 -21.48 14.68 5.01
C ALA A 158 -20.89 16.07 4.73
N ARG A 159 -19.57 16.24 4.84
CA ARG A 159 -18.90 17.53 4.67
C ARG A 159 -18.45 17.79 3.23
N TRP A 160 -17.94 16.77 2.55
CA TRP A 160 -17.39 16.87 1.21
C TRP A 160 -17.81 15.69 0.34
N GLN A 161 -18.12 15.97 -0.92
CA GLN A 161 -18.36 14.94 -1.93
C GLN A 161 -17.04 14.50 -2.59
N GLU A 162 -17.02 13.29 -3.14
CA GLU A 162 -15.88 12.84 -3.95
C GLU A 162 -15.75 13.64 -5.26
N PRO A 163 -14.53 14.03 -5.68
CA PRO A 163 -13.21 13.62 -5.18
C PRO A 163 -12.63 14.52 -4.07
N ILE A 164 -13.35 15.56 -3.63
CA ILE A 164 -12.84 16.57 -2.68
C ILE A 164 -12.58 15.92 -1.31
N ALA A 165 -13.45 15.01 -0.88
CA ALA A 165 -13.28 14.24 0.36
C ALA A 165 -11.91 13.55 0.43
N ALA A 166 -11.54 12.78 -0.61
CA ALA A 166 -10.23 12.11 -0.67
C ALA A 166 -9.05 13.10 -0.61
N VAL A 167 -9.16 14.27 -1.25
CA VAL A 167 -8.13 15.32 -1.21
C VAL A 167 -8.02 15.93 0.19
N MET A 168 -9.14 16.16 0.88
CA MET A 168 -9.14 16.71 2.24
C MET A 168 -8.50 15.73 3.24
N VAL A 169 -8.83 14.45 3.15
CA VAL A 169 -8.21 13.41 3.99
C VAL A 169 -6.71 13.31 3.69
N ALA A 170 -6.32 13.24 2.41
CA ALA A 170 -4.93 13.16 2.00
C ALA A 170 -4.13 14.41 2.46
N GLY A 171 -4.71 15.60 2.32
CA GLY A 171 -4.10 16.88 2.72
C GLY A 171 -4.00 17.06 4.24
N ALA A 172 -4.88 16.42 5.03
CA ALA A 172 -4.79 16.43 6.49
C ALA A 172 -3.73 15.45 7.02
N GLN A 173 -3.53 14.31 6.35
CA GLN A 173 -2.70 13.21 6.87
C GLN A 173 -1.29 13.20 6.29
N MET A 174 -1.15 13.29 4.97
CA MET A 174 0.11 13.03 4.28
C MET A 174 1.15 14.16 4.43
N PRO A 175 0.78 15.45 4.44
CA PRO A 175 1.74 16.53 4.70
C PRO A 175 2.34 16.43 6.09
N VAL A 176 1.53 16.10 7.10
CA VAL A 176 1.98 15.88 8.49
C VAL A 176 2.95 14.70 8.54
N LEU A 177 2.65 13.57 7.88
CA LEU A 177 3.58 12.44 7.82
C LEU A 177 4.92 12.80 7.17
N VAL A 178 4.89 13.51 6.04
CA VAL A 178 6.10 13.93 5.32
C VAL A 178 6.88 14.98 6.13
N ALA A 179 6.18 15.94 6.74
CA ALA A 179 6.77 16.96 7.61
C ALA A 179 7.46 16.32 8.81
N PHE A 180 6.82 15.36 9.48
CA PHE A 180 7.40 14.64 10.60
C PHE A 180 8.74 14.00 10.23
N VAL A 181 8.77 13.24 9.12
CA VAL A 181 9.99 12.60 8.61
C VAL A 181 11.07 13.64 8.27
N ALA A 182 10.69 14.76 7.65
CA ALA A 182 11.61 15.84 7.30
C ALA A 182 12.16 16.57 8.53
N LEU A 183 11.31 16.92 9.51
CA LEU A 183 11.65 17.65 10.72
C LEU A 183 12.57 16.83 11.63
N VAL A 184 12.36 15.52 11.78
CA VAL A 184 13.31 14.65 12.49
C VAL A 184 14.68 14.68 11.84
N LYS A 185 14.75 14.61 10.49
CA LYS A 185 16.04 14.66 9.78
C LYS A 185 16.73 16.02 9.94
N VAL A 186 15.98 17.11 9.96
CA VAL A 186 16.52 18.45 10.24
C VAL A 186 17.04 18.53 11.67
N TYR A 187 16.25 18.07 12.65
CA TYR A 187 16.61 18.08 14.07
C TYR A 187 17.84 17.21 14.38
N GLN A 188 17.95 16.02 13.77
CA GLN A 188 19.11 15.14 13.93
C GLN A 188 20.42 15.76 13.42
N ARG A 189 20.34 16.70 12.46
CA ARG A 189 21.51 17.40 11.91
C ARG A 189 21.87 18.64 12.72
N ALA A 190 20.86 19.43 13.08
CA ALA A 190 21.02 20.68 13.82
C ALA A 190 19.89 20.79 14.86
N PRO A 191 20.10 20.27 16.08
CA PRO A 191 19.11 20.33 17.15
C PRO A 191 18.76 21.78 17.47
N ASP A 192 17.46 22.07 17.53
CA ASP A 192 16.92 23.40 17.74
C ASP A 192 15.60 23.30 18.51
N ARG A 193 15.43 24.11 19.55
CA ARG A 193 14.25 24.04 20.45
C ARG A 193 12.94 24.38 19.72
N PHE A 194 12.99 25.29 18.75
CA PHE A 194 11.81 25.63 17.94
C PHE A 194 11.46 24.47 17.00
N VAL A 195 12.46 23.88 16.33
CA VAL A 195 12.24 22.68 15.49
C VAL A 195 11.69 21.53 16.33
N LEU A 196 12.20 21.33 17.55
CA LEU A 196 11.69 20.31 18.47
C LEU A 196 10.23 20.57 18.87
N GLY A 197 9.86 21.81 19.18
CA GLY A 197 8.48 22.18 19.50
C GLY A 197 7.51 21.88 18.35
N VAL A 198 7.87 22.27 17.11
CA VAL A 198 7.08 21.95 15.91
C VAL A 198 7.01 20.44 15.68
N LEU A 199 8.13 19.72 15.83
CA LEU A 199 8.18 18.27 15.68
C LEU A 199 7.27 17.53 16.68
N ILE A 200 7.25 17.95 17.95
CA ILE A 200 6.38 17.36 18.98
C ILE A 200 4.92 17.60 18.63
N LEU A 201 4.56 18.82 18.26
CA LEU A 201 3.19 19.16 17.87
C LEU A 201 2.74 18.37 16.63
N ASP A 202 3.60 18.30 15.61
CA ASP A 202 3.38 17.52 14.39
C ASP A 202 3.23 16.03 14.69
N GLY A 203 4.03 15.48 15.61
CA GLY A 203 3.91 14.11 16.08
C GLY A 203 2.60 13.81 16.83
N ILE A 204 2.12 14.74 17.66
CA ILE A 204 0.82 14.61 18.35
C ILE A 204 -0.31 14.62 17.31
N VAL A 205 -0.29 15.59 16.40
CA VAL A 205 -1.32 15.69 15.34
C VAL A 205 -1.29 14.45 14.45
N LEU A 206 -0.11 13.95 14.07
CA LEU A 206 0.05 12.70 13.31
C LEU A 206 -0.63 11.52 14.02
N ALA A 207 -0.41 11.37 15.32
CA ALA A 207 -1.02 10.31 16.12
C ALA A 207 -2.55 10.42 16.18
N VAL A 208 -3.10 11.64 16.18
CA VAL A 208 -4.54 11.88 16.15
C VAL A 208 -5.13 11.58 14.77
N VAL A 209 -4.58 12.17 13.70
CA VAL A 209 -5.17 12.09 12.35
C VAL A 209 -4.96 10.72 11.68
N LEU A 210 -3.94 9.96 12.09
CA LEU A 210 -3.65 8.60 11.63
C LEU A 210 -3.86 7.52 12.71
N ASN A 211 -4.69 7.81 13.70
CA ASN A 211 -5.09 6.86 14.75
C ASN A 211 -5.68 5.56 14.13
N PRO A 212 -5.19 4.36 14.52
CA PRO A 212 -5.67 3.06 14.00
C PRO A 212 -7.12 2.72 14.36
N ILE A 213 -7.78 3.45 15.26
CA ILE A 213 -9.20 3.23 15.61
C ILE A 213 -10.12 3.67 14.46
N ALA A 214 -9.96 4.92 14.01
CA ALA A 214 -10.81 5.53 13.00
C ALA A 214 -10.29 5.34 11.56
N ASN A 215 -8.97 5.16 11.38
CA ASN A 215 -8.38 4.98 10.05
C ASN A 215 -8.25 3.51 9.64
N ALA A 216 -8.11 3.29 8.33
CA ALA A 216 -7.74 1.97 7.82
C ALA A 216 -6.36 1.55 8.36
N ARG A 217 -6.25 0.28 8.78
CA ARG A 217 -5.01 -0.30 9.35
C ARG A 217 -3.81 -0.14 8.44
N TYR A 218 -4.00 -0.25 7.13
CA TYR A 218 -2.94 -0.09 6.16
C TYR A 218 -2.36 1.34 6.16
N THR A 219 -3.19 2.35 6.38
CA THR A 219 -2.75 3.75 6.46
C THR A 219 -1.97 3.99 7.76
N ALA A 220 -2.50 3.56 8.90
CA ALA A 220 -1.81 3.66 10.19
C ALA A 220 -0.50 2.84 10.20
N GLY A 221 -0.51 1.62 9.65
CA GLY A 221 0.66 0.75 9.51
C GLY A 221 1.72 1.34 8.58
N THR A 222 1.32 2.01 7.50
CA THR A 222 2.24 2.75 6.62
C THR A 222 2.95 3.86 7.37
N ALA A 223 2.22 4.66 8.15
CA ALA A 223 2.81 5.72 8.96
C ALA A 223 3.75 5.17 10.05
N ALA A 224 3.33 4.12 10.76
CA ALA A 224 4.14 3.48 11.79
C ALA A 224 5.45 2.90 11.23
N LEU A 225 5.39 2.21 10.09
CA LEU A 225 6.59 1.68 9.42
C LEU A 225 7.47 2.78 8.85
N ALA A 226 6.89 3.89 8.38
CA ALA A 226 7.65 5.04 7.92
C ALA A 226 8.43 5.73 9.05
N VAL A 227 7.78 5.93 10.20
CA VAL A 227 8.40 6.45 11.42
C VAL A 227 9.47 5.47 11.92
N ALA A 228 9.21 4.17 11.91
CA ALA A 228 10.21 3.19 12.32
C ALA A 228 11.41 3.14 11.36
N ALA A 229 11.18 3.24 10.05
CA ALA A 229 12.24 3.32 9.04
C ALA A 229 13.14 4.54 9.25
N LEU A 230 12.56 5.69 9.62
CA LEU A 230 13.27 6.90 9.98
C LEU A 230 14.19 6.73 11.20
N PHE A 231 13.78 5.94 12.20
CA PHE A 231 14.61 5.61 13.36
C PHE A 231 15.54 4.40 13.13
N GLY A 232 15.72 3.98 11.88
CA GLY A 232 16.70 2.97 11.51
C GLY A 232 16.24 1.53 11.74
N LEU A 233 14.93 1.27 11.69
CA LEU A 233 14.38 -0.09 11.69
C LEU A 233 14.97 -0.94 10.55
N PHE A 234 15.38 -0.32 9.43
CA PHE A 234 16.00 -1.01 8.29
C PHE A 234 17.49 -0.68 8.11
N ALA A 235 18.13 -0.11 9.14
CA ALA A 235 19.52 0.34 9.06
C ALA A 235 20.50 -0.81 8.79
N THR A 236 20.25 -2.01 9.34
CA THR A 236 21.14 -3.17 9.20
C THR A 236 20.44 -4.33 8.51
N PRO A 237 21.19 -5.22 7.82
CA PRO A 237 20.63 -6.45 7.25
C PRO A 237 19.88 -7.31 8.27
N THR A 238 20.39 -7.40 9.51
CA THR A 238 19.73 -8.17 10.58
C THR A 238 18.37 -7.58 10.95
N ARG A 239 18.28 -6.26 11.12
CA ARG A 239 16.98 -5.62 11.43
C ARG A 239 16.01 -5.74 10.27
N PHE A 240 16.48 -5.58 9.02
CA PHE A 240 15.67 -5.84 7.83
C PHE A 240 15.12 -7.27 7.82
N ARG A 241 15.96 -8.29 8.07
CA ARG A 241 15.52 -9.69 8.14
C ARG A 241 14.48 -9.92 9.23
N LEU A 242 14.71 -9.37 10.42
CA LEU A 242 13.76 -9.48 11.54
C LEU A 242 12.39 -8.91 11.14
N VAL A 243 12.37 -7.74 10.52
CA VAL A 243 11.13 -7.09 10.07
C VAL A 243 10.47 -7.85 8.93
N ALA A 244 11.23 -8.35 7.97
CA ALA A 244 10.69 -9.11 6.86
C ALA A 244 10.02 -10.42 7.35
N VAL A 245 10.65 -11.12 8.29
CA VAL A 245 10.07 -12.32 8.91
C VAL A 245 8.85 -11.95 9.76
N SER A 246 8.95 -10.90 10.58
CA SER A 246 7.84 -10.47 11.43
C SER A 246 6.66 -9.91 10.64
N ALA A 247 6.86 -9.34 9.45
CA ALA A 247 5.78 -8.82 8.61
C ALA A 247 4.80 -9.92 8.18
N VAL A 248 5.29 -11.12 7.87
CA VAL A 248 4.42 -12.27 7.53
C VAL A 248 3.61 -12.69 8.76
N ALA A 249 4.27 -12.82 9.92
CA ALA A 249 3.60 -13.16 11.17
C ALA A 249 2.59 -12.07 11.58
N ALA A 250 2.95 -10.80 11.37
CA ALA A 250 2.10 -9.66 11.69
C ALA A 250 0.84 -9.65 10.83
N LEU A 251 0.94 -9.91 9.52
CA LEU A 251 -0.23 -9.96 8.65
C LEU A 251 -1.11 -11.18 8.94
N VAL A 252 -0.53 -12.36 9.16
CA VAL A 252 -1.31 -13.60 9.34
C VAL A 252 -1.90 -13.73 10.75
N VAL A 253 -1.19 -13.27 11.78
CA VAL A 253 -1.53 -13.53 13.19
C VAL A 253 -1.86 -12.25 13.95
N LEU A 254 -1.00 -11.23 13.90
CA LEU A 254 -1.21 -10.01 14.68
C LEU A 254 -2.41 -9.22 14.15
N PHE A 255 -2.55 -9.12 12.84
CA PHE A 255 -3.57 -8.31 12.20
C PHE A 255 -5.00 -8.79 12.53
N PRO A 256 -5.30 -10.09 12.49
CA PRO A 256 -6.61 -10.57 12.92
C PRO A 256 -6.82 -10.48 14.43
N MET A 257 -5.79 -10.71 15.25
CA MET A 257 -5.90 -10.57 16.70
C MET A 257 -6.24 -9.13 17.11
N LEU A 258 -5.60 -8.13 16.48
CA LEU A 258 -5.94 -6.71 16.69
C LEU A 258 -7.36 -6.37 16.22
N ASP A 259 -7.91 -7.11 15.27
CA ASP A 259 -9.30 -6.94 14.83
C ASP A 259 -10.32 -7.42 15.87
N LEU A 260 -10.04 -8.56 16.49
CA LEU A 260 -10.89 -9.11 17.55
C LEU A 260 -11.10 -8.11 18.70
N PHE A 261 -10.04 -7.39 19.09
CA PHE A 261 -10.08 -6.35 20.12
C PHE A 261 -10.90 -5.11 19.75
N ARG A 262 -11.15 -4.89 18.46
CA ARG A 262 -11.90 -3.73 17.97
C ARG A 262 -13.42 -3.93 18.05
N TYR A 263 -13.88 -5.17 17.94
CA TYR A 263 -15.29 -5.54 18.06
C TYR A 263 -15.66 -6.04 19.45
N SER A 264 -14.71 -6.23 20.37
CA SER A 264 -14.99 -6.71 21.73
C SER A 264 -15.73 -5.70 22.61
N ALA A 265 -15.94 -4.47 22.15
CA ALA A 265 -16.86 -3.53 22.80
C ALA A 265 -18.31 -4.08 22.86
N SER A 266 -18.66 -5.08 22.05
CA SER A 266 -19.97 -5.76 22.07
C SER A 266 -19.97 -7.15 22.73
N GLY A 267 -18.92 -7.55 23.46
CA GLY A 267 -18.95 -8.73 24.34
C GLY A 267 -18.90 -10.12 23.70
N GLU A 268 -18.91 -10.25 22.37
CA GLU A 268 -18.72 -11.54 21.69
C GLU A 268 -17.27 -11.69 21.19
N LEU A 269 -16.43 -12.36 21.98
CA LEU A 269 -15.15 -12.89 21.50
C LEU A 269 -15.45 -14.05 20.53
N LYS A 270 -15.65 -13.76 19.25
CA LYS A 270 -15.53 -14.79 18.21
C LYS A 270 -14.07 -15.22 18.20
N THR A 271 -13.77 -16.44 18.66
CA THR A 271 -12.45 -17.06 18.54
C THR A 271 -12.20 -17.42 17.08
N ALA A 272 -12.01 -16.42 16.22
CA ALA A 272 -11.59 -16.63 14.85
C ALA A 272 -10.11 -17.03 14.86
N GLY A 273 -9.81 -18.25 14.42
CA GLY A 273 -8.44 -18.70 14.28
C GLY A 273 -7.71 -17.90 13.19
N PRO A 274 -6.37 -17.98 13.12
CA PRO A 274 -5.60 -17.41 12.02
C PRO A 274 -6.05 -17.87 10.63
N LEU A 275 -6.69 -19.05 10.53
CA LEU A 275 -7.27 -19.57 9.30
C LEU A 275 -8.56 -18.84 8.89
N ASP A 276 -9.51 -18.68 9.81
CA ASP A 276 -10.77 -17.97 9.56
C ASP A 276 -10.52 -16.52 9.15
N SER A 277 -9.45 -15.96 9.69
CA SER A 277 -8.98 -14.62 9.38
C SER A 277 -8.59 -14.44 7.91
N LEU A 278 -8.05 -15.48 7.26
CA LEU A 278 -7.68 -15.46 5.84
C LEU A 278 -8.89 -15.56 4.89
N VAL A 279 -10.07 -15.82 5.44
CA VAL A 279 -11.36 -15.77 4.74
C VAL A 279 -12.10 -14.45 5.03
N SER A 280 -11.55 -13.58 5.89
CA SER A 280 -12.22 -12.33 6.24
C SER A 280 -12.29 -11.35 5.06
N PRO A 281 -13.19 -10.35 5.13
CA PRO A 281 -13.29 -9.29 4.12
C PRO A 281 -11.99 -8.54 3.85
N ASP A 282 -11.03 -8.57 4.78
CA ASP A 282 -9.75 -7.91 4.56
C ASP A 282 -8.86 -8.62 3.50
N TYR A 283 -9.17 -9.88 3.19
CA TYR A 283 -8.45 -10.74 2.24
C TYR A 283 -9.25 -11.02 0.96
N ASP A 284 -10.00 -10.02 0.48
CA ASP A 284 -10.85 -10.09 -0.73
C ASP A 284 -10.10 -9.87 -2.06
N SER A 285 -8.79 -9.58 -2.03
CA SER A 285 -8.03 -9.23 -3.24
C SER A 285 -8.08 -10.30 -4.33
N PHE A 286 -7.99 -11.59 -3.97
CA PHE A 286 -8.12 -12.65 -4.97
C PHE A 286 -9.54 -12.72 -5.56
N ALA A 287 -10.57 -12.59 -4.72
CA ALA A 287 -11.96 -12.55 -5.18
C ALA A 287 -12.22 -11.37 -6.12
N GLN A 288 -11.52 -10.25 -5.94
CA GLN A 288 -11.62 -9.08 -6.83
C GLN A 288 -10.94 -9.30 -8.18
N ILE A 289 -9.83 -10.04 -8.23
CA ILE A 289 -9.25 -10.48 -9.52
C ILE A 289 -10.22 -11.43 -10.24
N ASN A 290 -10.89 -12.31 -9.51
CA ASN A 290 -11.93 -13.18 -10.05
C ASN A 290 -13.11 -12.36 -10.63
N ASN A 291 -13.66 -11.42 -9.87
CA ASN A 291 -14.71 -10.52 -10.35
C ASN A 291 -14.27 -9.72 -11.59
N THR A 292 -13.00 -9.29 -11.62
CA THR A 292 -12.42 -8.60 -12.77
C THR A 292 -12.39 -9.49 -14.01
N ALA A 293 -11.96 -10.75 -13.86
CA ALA A 293 -11.92 -11.71 -14.97
C ALA A 293 -13.32 -11.92 -15.55
N LEU A 294 -14.34 -12.04 -14.69
CA LEU A 294 -15.73 -12.16 -15.11
C LEU A 294 -16.23 -10.90 -15.83
N TYR A 295 -15.92 -9.72 -15.30
CA TYR A 295 -16.28 -8.44 -15.93
C TYR A 295 -15.70 -8.36 -17.34
N VAL A 296 -14.39 -8.63 -17.49
CA VAL A 296 -13.73 -8.61 -18.81
C VAL A 296 -14.31 -9.65 -19.75
N GLN A 297 -14.74 -10.82 -19.26
CA GLN A 297 -15.38 -11.84 -20.08
C GLN A 297 -16.77 -11.42 -20.59
N ARG A 298 -17.55 -10.69 -19.78
CA ARG A 298 -18.93 -10.31 -20.11
C ARG A 298 -19.07 -8.94 -20.79
N GLU A 299 -18.38 -7.95 -20.27
CA GLU A 299 -18.46 -6.53 -20.68
C GLU A 299 -17.27 -6.09 -21.53
N GLY A 300 -16.19 -6.89 -21.56
CA GLY A 300 -14.94 -6.50 -22.20
C GLY A 300 -14.04 -5.64 -21.32
N SER A 301 -12.93 -5.16 -21.90
CA SER A 301 -12.01 -4.25 -21.22
C SER A 301 -12.61 -2.83 -21.11
N THR A 302 -12.21 -2.07 -20.10
CA THR A 302 -12.56 -0.64 -20.00
C THR A 302 -11.71 0.25 -20.91
N TYR A 303 -10.81 -0.32 -21.72
CA TYR A 303 -9.98 0.39 -22.72
C TYR A 303 -9.23 1.60 -22.14
N GLY A 304 -8.73 1.46 -20.91
CA GLY A 304 -7.99 2.52 -20.23
C GLY A 304 -8.84 3.57 -19.53
N GLN A 305 -10.19 3.48 -19.56
CA GLN A 305 -11.05 4.46 -18.91
C GLN A 305 -10.77 4.52 -17.40
N GLN A 306 -10.64 3.37 -16.73
CA GLN A 306 -10.31 3.33 -15.30
C GLN A 306 -8.94 3.96 -15.01
N ALA A 307 -7.94 3.66 -15.83
CA ALA A 307 -6.61 4.25 -15.74
C ALA A 307 -6.62 5.77 -15.99
N ALA A 308 -7.44 6.26 -16.92
CA ALA A 308 -7.65 7.70 -17.12
C ALA A 308 -8.26 8.35 -15.88
N GLY A 309 -9.20 7.68 -15.21
CA GLY A 309 -9.74 8.09 -13.92
C GLY A 309 -8.66 8.26 -12.85
N VAL A 310 -7.71 7.32 -12.78
CA VAL A 310 -6.56 7.34 -11.86
C VAL A 310 -5.63 8.53 -12.18
N VAL A 311 -5.23 8.71 -13.44
CA VAL A 311 -4.31 9.80 -13.82
C VAL A 311 -4.95 11.18 -13.67
N LEU A 312 -6.23 11.29 -14.01
CA LEU A 312 -7.02 12.52 -13.96
C LEU A 312 -7.94 12.56 -12.73
N PHE A 313 -7.54 11.94 -11.62
CA PHE A 313 -8.36 11.83 -10.41
C PHE A 313 -8.74 13.21 -9.84
N TRP A 314 -7.95 14.23 -10.11
CA TRP A 314 -8.18 15.61 -9.66
C TRP A 314 -9.22 16.37 -10.49
N VAL A 315 -9.59 15.87 -11.67
CA VAL A 315 -10.61 16.49 -12.52
C VAL A 315 -11.99 16.32 -11.85
N PRO A 316 -12.72 17.40 -11.55
CA PRO A 316 -14.05 17.33 -10.94
C PRO A 316 -15.08 16.69 -11.88
N ARG A 317 -16.06 15.97 -11.31
CA ARG A 317 -17.17 15.37 -12.09
C ARG A 317 -18.01 16.39 -12.87
N LYS A 318 -17.99 17.66 -12.47
CA LYS A 318 -18.63 18.76 -13.22
C LYS A 318 -17.99 19.02 -14.59
N LEU A 319 -16.68 18.78 -14.73
CA LEU A 319 -15.94 18.93 -15.99
C LEU A 319 -15.84 17.61 -16.76
N TRP A 320 -16.00 16.48 -16.08
CA TRP A 320 -16.01 15.14 -16.67
C TRP A 320 -17.13 14.32 -16.05
N ALA A 321 -18.33 14.43 -16.62
CA ALA A 321 -19.53 13.77 -16.10
C ALA A 321 -19.37 12.25 -16.06
N ASP A 322 -18.82 11.68 -17.15
CA ASP A 322 -18.57 10.24 -17.32
C ASP A 322 -17.25 9.76 -16.70
N LYS A 323 -16.73 10.50 -15.71
CA LYS A 323 -15.54 10.07 -14.96
C LYS A 323 -15.81 8.71 -14.31
N PRO A 324 -14.95 7.73 -14.52
CA PRO A 324 -15.19 6.39 -13.97
C PRO A 324 -15.28 6.44 -12.44
N THR A 325 -16.11 5.56 -11.91
CA THR A 325 -16.12 5.25 -10.49
C THR A 325 -14.94 4.35 -10.15
N ASP A 326 -14.63 4.29 -8.86
CA ASP A 326 -13.65 3.35 -8.32
C ASP A 326 -13.82 1.93 -8.87
N THR A 327 -12.73 1.27 -9.26
CA THR A 327 -12.80 -0.08 -9.84
C THR A 327 -13.44 -1.10 -8.88
N GLY A 328 -13.22 -0.98 -7.57
CA GLY A 328 -13.88 -1.84 -6.58
C GLY A 328 -15.39 -1.62 -6.54
N ILE A 329 -15.85 -0.37 -6.68
CA ILE A 329 -17.28 -0.02 -6.78
C ILE A 329 -17.87 -0.53 -8.10
N LEU A 330 -17.17 -0.36 -9.22
CA LEU A 330 -17.59 -0.87 -10.54
C LEU A 330 -17.84 -2.38 -10.48
N LEU A 331 -16.90 -3.14 -9.90
CA LEU A 331 -17.04 -4.58 -9.77
C LEU A 331 -18.14 -4.97 -8.76
N ALA A 332 -18.26 -4.25 -7.65
CA ALA A 332 -19.35 -4.47 -6.69
C ALA A 332 -20.73 -4.30 -7.34
N ASP A 333 -20.91 -3.21 -8.10
CA ASP A 333 -22.16 -2.91 -8.80
C ASP A 333 -22.47 -3.94 -9.89
N PHE A 334 -21.45 -4.33 -10.68
CA PHE A 334 -21.57 -5.40 -11.67
C PHE A 334 -22.00 -6.75 -11.05
N ARG A 335 -21.49 -7.07 -9.84
CA ARG A 335 -21.86 -8.30 -9.13
C ARG A 335 -23.16 -8.17 -8.32
N GLY A 336 -23.73 -6.98 -8.20
CA GLY A 336 -24.90 -6.71 -7.35
C GLY A 336 -24.62 -6.84 -5.85
N TYR A 337 -23.38 -6.57 -5.41
CA TYR A 337 -23.02 -6.60 -3.99
C TYR A 337 -23.59 -5.39 -3.24
N THR A 338 -24.05 -5.61 -2.02
CA THR A 338 -24.52 -4.52 -1.13
C THR A 338 -23.35 -3.72 -0.55
N PHE A 339 -22.22 -4.38 -0.32
CA PHE A 339 -21.00 -3.76 0.17
C PHE A 339 -20.08 -3.36 -0.99
N LYS A 340 -19.80 -2.06 -1.13
CA LYS A 340 -19.04 -1.51 -2.27
C LYS A 340 -17.59 -1.12 -1.93
N ASN A 341 -17.22 -1.14 -0.66
CA ASN A 341 -15.87 -0.78 -0.20
C ASN A 341 -14.92 -1.98 -0.29
N LEU A 342 -14.80 -2.51 -1.51
CA LEU A 342 -14.00 -3.69 -1.82
C LEU A 342 -12.62 -3.29 -2.32
N SER A 343 -11.68 -4.23 -2.29
CA SER A 343 -10.37 -4.00 -2.90
C SER A 343 -10.45 -3.95 -4.44
N ALA A 344 -9.40 -3.42 -5.06
CA ALA A 344 -9.21 -3.48 -6.50
C ALA A 344 -7.71 -3.62 -6.74
N PRO A 345 -7.17 -4.84 -6.57
CA PRO A 345 -5.73 -5.03 -6.57
C PRO A 345 -5.14 -4.69 -7.93
N LEU A 346 -3.87 -4.27 -7.94
CA LEU A 346 -3.19 -3.78 -9.14
C LEU A 346 -3.26 -4.77 -10.32
N TRP A 347 -3.30 -6.08 -10.06
CA TRP A 347 -3.53 -7.12 -11.06
C TRP A 347 -4.87 -6.93 -11.79
N GLY A 348 -5.95 -6.75 -11.04
CA GLY A 348 -7.28 -6.51 -11.59
C GLY A 348 -7.34 -5.15 -12.30
N GLU A 349 -6.80 -4.10 -11.69
CA GLU A 349 -6.77 -2.75 -12.29
C GLU A 349 -6.03 -2.74 -13.65
N LEU A 350 -4.88 -3.38 -13.76
CA LEU A 350 -4.18 -3.45 -15.05
C LEU A 350 -4.94 -4.32 -16.05
N TYR A 351 -5.48 -5.46 -15.61
CA TYR A 351 -6.19 -6.39 -16.49
C TYR A 351 -7.52 -5.83 -17.00
N ILE A 352 -8.28 -5.09 -16.18
CA ILE A 352 -9.54 -4.49 -16.63
C ILE A 352 -9.31 -3.40 -17.68
N ASN A 353 -8.21 -2.64 -17.55
CA ASN A 353 -7.90 -1.50 -18.42
C ASN A 353 -7.37 -1.90 -19.80
N GLY A 354 -6.68 -3.03 -19.92
CA GLY A 354 -6.11 -3.43 -21.20
C GLY A 354 -5.71 -4.90 -21.29
N THR A 355 -6.38 -5.76 -20.51
CA THR A 355 -6.20 -7.22 -20.48
C THR A 355 -4.73 -7.63 -20.25
N TRP A 356 -4.20 -8.55 -21.05
CA TRP A 356 -2.84 -9.07 -20.92
C TRP A 356 -1.75 -8.01 -21.20
N PRO A 357 -1.81 -7.20 -22.28
CA PRO A 357 -0.79 -6.17 -22.52
C PRO A 357 -0.62 -5.19 -21.36
N ALA A 358 -1.71 -4.63 -20.83
CA ALA A 358 -1.65 -3.69 -19.72
C ALA A 358 -1.10 -4.35 -18.44
N LEU A 359 -1.50 -5.60 -18.15
CA LEU A 359 -0.97 -6.37 -17.03
C LEU A 359 0.54 -6.60 -17.14
N VAL A 360 1.01 -7.09 -18.29
CA VAL A 360 2.43 -7.41 -18.52
C VAL A 360 3.28 -6.15 -18.47
N LEU A 361 2.87 -5.09 -19.17
CA LEU A 361 3.62 -3.83 -19.20
C LEU A 361 3.62 -3.14 -17.83
N GLY A 362 2.47 -3.07 -17.16
CA GLY A 362 2.34 -2.42 -15.85
C GLY A 362 3.15 -3.14 -14.76
N MET A 363 3.05 -4.47 -14.68
CA MET A 363 3.82 -5.26 -13.71
C MET A 363 5.31 -5.27 -14.03
N GLY A 364 5.69 -5.34 -15.31
CA GLY A 364 7.08 -5.21 -15.73
C GLY A 364 7.68 -3.84 -15.37
N ALA A 365 6.93 -2.76 -15.60
CA ALA A 365 7.33 -1.42 -15.19
C ALA A 365 7.46 -1.30 -13.67
N LEU A 366 6.52 -1.84 -12.90
CA LEU A 366 6.61 -1.87 -11.44
C LEU A 366 7.85 -2.63 -10.96
N GLY A 367 8.17 -3.78 -11.56
CA GLY A 367 9.40 -4.53 -11.28
C GLY A 367 10.65 -3.71 -11.57
N ALA A 368 10.71 -3.04 -12.72
CA ALA A 368 11.81 -2.16 -13.07
C ALA A 368 11.97 -1.00 -12.07
N LEU A 369 10.87 -0.36 -11.69
CA LEU A 369 10.86 0.74 -10.71
C LEU A 369 11.27 0.26 -9.31
N ALA A 370 10.78 -0.90 -8.88
CA ALA A 370 11.14 -1.50 -7.59
C ALA A 370 12.66 -1.74 -7.51
N ARG A 371 13.25 -2.30 -8.58
CA ARG A 371 14.70 -2.52 -8.62
C ARG A 371 15.50 -1.23 -8.48
N ARG A 372 15.13 -0.19 -9.23
CA ARG A 372 15.80 1.13 -9.17
C ARG A 372 15.65 1.78 -7.79
N ALA A 373 14.45 1.74 -7.23
CA ALA A 373 14.16 2.28 -5.92
C ALA A 373 14.99 1.57 -4.84
N ASP A 374 14.97 0.24 -4.82
CA ASP A 374 15.72 -0.56 -3.83
C ASP A 374 17.24 -0.38 -3.95
N ALA A 375 17.78 -0.24 -5.16
CA ALA A 375 19.19 0.07 -5.35
C ALA A 375 19.58 1.42 -4.72
N ARG A 376 18.75 2.47 -4.93
CA ARG A 376 18.96 3.79 -4.33
C ARG A 376 18.80 3.78 -2.81
N ILE A 377 17.83 3.02 -2.30
CA ILE A 377 17.59 2.91 -0.86
C ILE A 377 18.75 2.18 -0.19
N ASP A 378 19.21 1.05 -0.73
CA ASP A 378 20.34 0.32 -0.15
C ASP A 378 21.63 1.16 -0.19
N ALA A 379 21.89 1.88 -1.29
CA ALA A 379 23.02 2.80 -1.39
C ALA A 379 22.97 3.90 -0.31
N THR A 380 21.79 4.47 -0.05
CA THR A 380 21.58 5.44 1.02
C THR A 380 21.82 4.83 2.39
N LEU A 381 21.24 3.66 2.68
CA LEU A 381 21.36 2.96 3.94
C LEU A 381 22.78 2.43 4.23
N ARG A 382 23.68 2.39 3.25
CA ARG A 382 25.12 2.12 3.49
C ARG A 382 25.86 3.33 4.10
N ARG A 383 25.35 4.54 3.87
CA ARG A 383 25.96 5.81 4.32
C ARG A 383 25.22 6.43 5.49
N THR A 384 23.91 6.21 5.60
CA THR A 384 23.06 6.78 6.64
C THR A 384 22.27 5.70 7.38
N ARG A 385 21.82 5.99 8.61
CA ARG A 385 20.98 5.05 9.38
C ARG A 385 19.53 4.96 8.89
N SER A 386 19.05 5.95 8.13
CA SER A 386 17.68 5.99 7.62
C SER A 386 17.63 6.30 6.13
N PRO A 387 16.61 5.81 5.39
CA PRO A 387 16.40 6.16 3.98
C PRO A 387 16.12 7.65 3.76
N GLY A 388 16.05 8.10 2.51
CA GLY A 388 15.51 9.43 2.18
C GLY A 388 14.03 9.58 2.56
N VAL A 389 13.49 10.80 2.58
CA VAL A 389 12.10 11.09 3.03
C VAL A 389 11.08 10.20 2.31
N LEU A 390 11.08 10.21 0.98
CA LEU A 390 10.17 9.39 0.17
C LEU A 390 10.37 7.89 0.40
N ALA A 391 11.61 7.45 0.60
CA ALA A 391 11.95 6.05 0.83
C ALA A 391 11.58 5.53 2.22
N CYS A 392 11.31 6.42 3.19
CA CYS A 392 10.69 6.03 4.45
C CYS A 392 9.21 5.68 4.24
N ILE A 393 8.52 6.26 3.26
CA ILE A 393 7.05 6.16 3.15
C ILE A 393 6.64 5.20 2.02
N LEU A 394 7.17 5.43 0.82
CA LEU A 394 6.69 4.82 -0.41
C LEU A 394 6.72 3.28 -0.44
N PRO A 395 7.75 2.59 0.10
CA PRO A 395 7.74 1.12 0.13
C PRO A 395 6.56 0.54 0.90
N PHE A 396 6.09 1.19 1.96
CA PHE A 396 4.96 0.70 2.76
C PHE A 396 3.63 1.13 2.18
N TYR A 397 3.57 2.35 1.64
CA TYR A 397 2.43 2.84 0.87
C TYR A 397 2.14 1.96 -0.37
N LEU A 398 3.16 1.30 -0.93
CA LEU A 398 2.98 0.33 -2.01
C LEU A 398 1.99 -0.78 -1.66
N ILE A 399 1.87 -1.22 -0.40
CA ILE A 399 0.89 -2.24 -0.02
C ILE A 399 -0.54 -1.73 -0.26
N ILE A 400 -0.80 -0.45 0.00
CA ILE A 400 -2.10 0.19 -0.30
C ILE A 400 -2.33 0.21 -1.81
N LEU A 401 -1.31 0.53 -2.61
CA LEU A 401 -1.40 0.54 -4.08
C LEU A 401 -1.59 -0.87 -4.69
N LEU A 402 -1.01 -1.89 -4.08
CA LEU A 402 -1.13 -3.27 -4.55
C LEU A 402 -2.50 -3.88 -4.23
N ARG A 403 -3.06 -3.51 -3.07
CA ARG A 403 -4.33 -4.03 -2.56
C ARG A 403 -5.53 -3.20 -3.01
N GLY A 404 -5.53 -1.92 -2.68
CA GLY A 404 -6.68 -1.03 -2.81
C GLY A 404 -6.81 -0.46 -4.21
N SER A 405 -7.97 0.13 -4.48
CA SER A 405 -8.21 0.89 -5.70
C SER A 405 -7.16 1.97 -5.90
N LEU A 406 -6.63 2.02 -7.12
CA LEU A 406 -5.65 3.03 -7.49
C LEU A 406 -6.28 4.43 -7.39
N LEU A 407 -7.54 4.58 -7.79
CA LEU A 407 -8.24 5.87 -7.80
C LEU A 407 -8.29 6.49 -6.40
N GLN A 408 -8.61 5.70 -5.38
CA GLN A 408 -8.63 6.15 -3.98
C GLN A 408 -7.24 6.48 -3.45
N ALA A 409 -6.22 5.72 -3.86
CA ALA A 409 -4.85 5.92 -3.40
C ALA A 409 -4.18 7.15 -4.03
N MET A 410 -4.60 7.60 -5.22
CA MET A 410 -3.90 8.66 -5.96
C MET A 410 -3.79 9.99 -5.21
N SER A 411 -4.83 10.42 -4.48
CA SER A 411 -4.79 11.68 -3.72
C SER A 411 -3.67 11.66 -2.69
N SER A 412 -3.56 10.58 -1.92
CA SER A 412 -2.51 10.44 -0.92
C SER A 412 -1.13 10.28 -1.55
N LEU A 413 -1.02 9.49 -2.62
CA LEU A 413 0.25 9.33 -3.35
C LEU A 413 0.77 10.66 -3.90
N LEU A 414 -0.10 11.46 -4.54
CA LEU A 414 0.28 12.77 -5.09
C LEU A 414 0.80 13.69 -3.98
N VAL A 415 0.10 13.77 -2.85
CA VAL A 415 0.51 14.60 -1.72
C VAL A 415 1.85 14.13 -1.15
N ILE A 416 2.04 12.81 -0.96
CA ILE A 416 3.33 12.25 -0.52
C ILE A 416 4.46 12.67 -1.47
N LEU A 417 4.26 12.54 -2.79
CA LEU A 417 5.27 12.87 -3.79
C LEU A 417 5.59 14.37 -3.80
N VAL A 418 4.56 15.23 -3.90
CA VAL A 418 4.71 16.69 -3.96
C VAL A 418 5.38 17.22 -2.69
N CYS A 419 4.89 16.82 -1.51
CA CYS A 419 5.47 17.23 -0.24
C CYS A 419 6.92 16.71 -0.08
N SER A 420 7.20 15.47 -0.50
CA SER A 420 8.55 14.91 -0.44
C SER A 420 9.52 15.67 -1.34
N VAL A 421 9.11 16.06 -2.55
CA VAL A 421 9.91 16.85 -3.50
C VAL A 421 10.11 18.28 -2.97
N PHE A 422 9.07 18.87 -2.38
CA PHE A 422 9.11 20.22 -1.82
C PHE A 422 10.18 20.36 -0.74
N VAL A 423 10.26 19.43 0.22
CA VAL A 423 11.18 19.53 1.37
C VAL A 423 12.66 19.31 1.03
N LEU A 424 12.98 18.83 -0.18
CA LEU A 424 14.37 18.63 -0.58
C LEU A 424 15.08 19.97 -0.80
N ASP A 425 16.38 20.00 -0.52
CA ASP A 425 17.27 21.09 -0.90
C ASP A 425 17.71 20.92 -2.36
N TRP A 426 17.47 21.97 -3.16
CA TRP A 426 17.78 22.02 -4.60
C TRP A 426 19.00 22.90 -4.89
N ARG A 427 19.61 23.52 -3.88
CA ARG A 427 20.69 24.49 -4.10
C ARG A 427 22.00 23.83 -4.57
N LYS A 428 22.27 22.57 -4.19
CA LYS A 428 23.45 21.82 -4.63
C LYS A 428 23.51 21.60 -6.15
N GLU A 429 22.37 21.41 -6.82
CA GLU A 429 22.33 21.21 -8.29
C GLU A 429 22.74 22.46 -9.07
N ARG A 430 22.51 23.66 -8.54
CA ARG A 430 22.92 24.90 -9.20
C ARG A 430 24.41 25.16 -9.11
N ALA A 431 25.11 24.60 -8.12
CA ALA A 431 26.55 24.73 -8.01
C ALA A 431 27.27 23.76 -8.97
N ASP A 432 26.81 22.51 -9.05
CA ASP A 432 27.42 21.49 -9.91
C ASP A 432 27.13 21.74 -11.40
N ALA A 433 25.96 22.29 -11.75
CA ALA A 433 25.60 22.62 -13.14
C ALA A 433 26.27 23.90 -13.70
N PHE A 434 26.94 24.68 -12.84
CA PHE A 434 27.72 25.86 -13.27
C PHE A 434 29.23 25.57 -13.38
N VAL A 435 29.67 24.38 -12.96
CA VAL A 435 31.09 23.99 -12.91
C VAL A 435 31.41 22.82 -13.87
N GLY A 436 30.41 22.16 -14.43
CA GLY A 436 30.54 21.20 -15.54
C GLY A 436 30.10 21.82 -16.85
#